data_AF-A0A961KEU2-F1
#
_entry.id   AF-A0A961KEU2-F1
#
_cell.length_a   1.000
_cell.length_b   1.000
_cell.length_c   1.000
_cell.angle_alpha   90.00
_cell.angle_beta   90.00
_cell.angle_gamma   90.00
#
_symmetry.space_group_name_H-M   'P 1'
#
loop_
_entity.id
_entity.type
_entity.pdbx_description
1 polymer ?
#
loop_
_entity_poly.entity_id
_entity_poly.type
_entity_poly.pdbx_seq_one_letter_code
_entity_poly.pdbx_strand_id
1 'polypeptide(L)'
;IDAAIDSFFPVVDKMGERLESLEDEIIDETGLVQIGMIHALKHQLMGLRSTIWPMRDMLSTILREEHPRFGEATRIYLRDAQDHTFQLIDMIETYREIATGLVDIFLSAQSNRMNEVMQVLTLIATIFIPLTFIVGVYGMNFVDMPELHWRWGYPAVLLLMALIALVLTLWFRRKGWLGGGGRR
;
A
#
# COMPACT_ATOMS: atom_id res chain seq x y z
N ILE A 1 25.01 7.93 31.61
CA ILE A 1 24.33 8.76 30.60
C ILE A 1 24.50 8.09 29.26
N ASP A 2 25.74 7.92 28.81
CA ASP A 2 26.10 7.17 27.60
C ASP A 2 25.42 5.79 27.50
N ALA A 3 25.67 4.89 28.45
CA ALA A 3 24.99 3.58 28.50
C ALA A 3 23.44 3.62 28.52
N ALA A 4 22.83 4.73 28.95
CA ALA A 4 21.39 4.89 28.89
C ALA A 4 20.93 5.30 27.48
N ILE A 5 21.71 6.13 26.79
CA ILE A 5 21.49 6.51 25.38
C ILE A 5 21.70 5.27 24.51
N ASP A 6 22.77 4.53 24.73
CA ASP A 6 23.11 3.32 23.96
C ASP A 6 22.00 2.26 24.05
N SER A 7 21.29 2.20 25.18
CA SER A 7 20.17 1.27 25.36
C SER A 7 18.98 1.52 24.43
N PHE A 8 18.86 2.71 23.82
CA PHE A 8 17.82 3.02 22.86
C PHE A 8 18.11 2.48 21.46
N PHE A 9 19.38 2.30 21.07
CA PHE A 9 19.72 1.82 19.72
C PHE A 9 19.07 0.46 19.40
N PRO A 10 19.22 -0.59 20.24
CA PRO A 10 18.57 -1.88 19.98
C PRO A 10 17.04 -1.79 19.89
N VAL A 11 16.43 -0.81 20.58
CA VAL A 11 14.97 -0.61 20.54
C VAL A 11 14.56 0.02 19.22
N VAL A 12 15.29 1.04 18.76
CA VAL A 12 15.06 1.71 17.48
C VAL A 12 15.29 0.73 16.33
N ASP A 13 16.39 -0.03 16.35
CA ASP A 13 16.70 -1.04 15.33
C ASP A 13 15.59 -2.07 15.20
N LYS A 14 15.09 -2.60 16.33
CA LYS A 14 13.98 -3.55 16.34
C LYS A 14 12.68 -2.96 15.78
N MET A 15 12.45 -1.65 15.95
CA MET A 15 11.32 -0.97 15.30
C MET A 15 11.52 -0.86 13.78
N GLY A 16 12.76 -0.63 13.34
CA GLY A 16 13.15 -0.67 11.93
C GLY A 16 12.91 -2.04 11.30
N GLU A 17 13.41 -3.11 11.93
CA GLU A 17 13.17 -4.50 11.47
C GLU A 17 11.67 -4.82 11.39
N ARG A 18 10.87 -4.31 12.34
CA ARG A 18 9.41 -4.51 12.31
C ARG A 18 8.75 -3.73 11.17
N LEU A 19 9.25 -2.55 10.81
CA LEU A 19 8.77 -1.81 9.63
C LEU A 19 9.07 -2.56 8.34
N GLU A 20 10.27 -3.10 8.19
CA GLU A 20 10.66 -3.91 7.03
C GLU A 20 9.78 -5.16 6.91
N SER A 21 9.52 -5.84 8.03
CA SER A 21 8.58 -6.97 8.04
C SER A 21 7.16 -6.56 7.63
N LEU A 22 6.70 -5.38 8.05
CA LEU A 22 5.38 -4.87 7.65
C LEU A 22 5.34 -4.48 6.17
N GLU A 23 6.44 -4.01 5.59
CA GLU A 23 6.56 -3.73 4.17
C GLU A 23 6.32 -5.00 3.33
N ASP A 24 7.00 -6.09 3.69
CA ASP A 24 6.81 -7.41 3.06
C ASP A 24 5.36 -7.90 3.21
N GLU A 25 4.79 -7.78 4.42
CA GLU A 25 3.40 -8.17 4.69
C GLU A 25 2.37 -7.38 3.85
N ILE A 26 2.61 -6.10 3.54
CA ILE A 26 1.69 -5.26 2.73
C ILE A 26 1.65 -5.72 1.27
N ILE A 27 2.77 -6.20 0.75
CA ILE A 27 2.88 -6.68 -0.63
C ILE A 27 2.10 -8.00 -0.78
N ASP A 28 2.17 -8.87 0.21
CA ASP A 28 1.56 -10.20 0.17
C ASP A 28 0.09 -10.23 0.67
N GLU A 29 -0.27 -9.40 1.66
CA GLU A 29 -1.62 -9.36 2.26
C GLU A 29 -2.16 -7.93 2.43
N THR A 30 -3.21 -7.58 1.67
CA THR A 30 -3.87 -6.27 1.79
C THR A 30 -4.99 -6.30 2.86
N GLY A 31 -4.70 -5.95 4.10
CA GLY A 31 -5.69 -5.85 5.18
C GLY A 31 -5.67 -4.56 6.01
N LEU A 32 -6.77 -4.26 6.69
CA LEU A 32 -6.88 -3.11 7.62
C LEU A 32 -6.02 -3.28 8.88
N VAL A 33 -5.62 -4.52 9.21
CA VAL A 33 -4.78 -4.84 10.36
C VAL A 33 -3.37 -4.26 10.19
N GLN A 34 -2.84 -4.30 8.97
CA GLN A 34 -1.51 -3.81 8.60
C GLN A 34 -1.41 -2.30 8.83
N ILE A 35 -2.38 -1.50 8.39
CA ILE A 35 -2.43 -0.05 8.66
C ILE A 35 -2.39 0.26 10.16
N GLY A 36 -3.17 -0.49 10.96
CA GLY A 36 -3.22 -0.31 12.41
C GLY A 36 -1.84 -0.54 13.05
N MET A 37 -1.11 -1.55 12.60
CA MET A 37 0.25 -1.84 13.07
C MET A 37 1.25 -0.75 12.69
N ILE A 38 1.18 -0.23 11.45
CA ILE A 38 2.04 0.89 11.01
C ILE A 38 1.78 2.14 11.85
N HIS A 39 0.52 2.47 12.12
CA HIS A 39 0.18 3.60 12.98
C HIS A 39 0.64 3.41 14.43
N ALA A 40 0.50 2.20 14.98
CA ALA A 40 0.99 1.88 16.32
C ALA A 40 2.51 2.08 16.41
N LEU A 41 3.26 1.60 15.42
CA LEU A 41 4.71 1.73 15.37
C LEU A 41 5.14 3.19 15.19
N LYS A 42 4.45 3.95 14.33
CA LYS A 42 4.63 5.41 14.20
C LYS A 42 4.41 6.13 15.54
N HIS A 43 3.40 5.73 16.30
CA HIS A 43 3.14 6.30 17.63
C HIS A 43 4.24 5.95 18.64
N GLN A 44 4.74 4.72 18.63
CA GLN A 44 5.86 4.30 19.47
C GLN A 44 7.16 5.08 19.16
N LEU A 45 7.48 5.28 17.88
CA LEU A 45 8.59 6.12 17.42
C LEU A 45 8.47 7.56 17.94
N MET A 46 7.25 8.14 17.91
CA MET A 46 7.01 9.47 18.48
C MET A 46 7.21 9.51 20.00
N GLY A 47 6.80 8.46 20.72
CA GLY A 47 7.05 8.34 22.15
C GLY A 47 8.56 8.30 22.47
N LEU A 48 9.33 7.56 21.68
CA LEU A 48 10.78 7.47 21.83
C LEU A 48 11.45 8.82 21.55
N ARG A 49 11.07 9.49 20.47
CA ARG A 49 11.54 10.85 20.15
C ARG A 49 11.26 11.83 21.29
N SER A 50 10.04 11.81 21.85
CA SER A 50 9.67 12.70 22.96
C SER A 50 10.49 12.44 24.23
N THR A 51 11.10 11.26 24.36
CA THR A 51 11.96 10.89 25.50
C THR A 51 13.42 11.27 25.24
N ILE A 52 13.90 11.13 24.00
CA ILE A 52 15.30 11.40 23.62
C ILE A 52 15.56 12.91 23.43
N TRP A 53 14.57 13.66 22.94
CA TRP A 53 14.73 15.09 22.67
C TRP A 53 15.12 15.92 23.91
N PRO A 54 14.46 15.76 25.08
CA PRO A 54 14.88 16.45 26.30
C PRO A 54 16.31 16.08 26.74
N MET A 55 16.72 14.82 26.54
CA MET A 55 18.07 14.35 26.88
C MET A 55 19.13 15.05 26.03
N ARG A 56 18.86 15.23 24.73
CA ARG A 56 19.69 16.02 23.81
C ARG A 56 19.81 17.48 24.26
N ASP A 57 18.70 18.10 24.66
CA ASP A 57 18.70 19.50 25.12
C ASP A 57 19.47 19.67 26.44
N MET A 58 19.34 18.71 27.36
CA MET A 58 20.14 18.67 28.60
C MET A 58 21.64 18.55 28.30
N LEU A 59 22.05 17.63 27.42
CA LEU A 59 23.44 17.47 27.01
C LEU A 59 23.99 18.74 26.35
N SER A 60 23.20 19.36 25.47
CA SER A 60 23.57 20.62 24.82
C SER A 60 23.75 21.76 25.82
N THR A 61 22.96 21.79 26.90
CA THR A 61 23.07 22.81 27.95
C THR A 61 24.34 22.60 28.77
N ILE A 62 24.61 21.37 29.20
CA ILE A 62 25.80 21.01 29.99
C ILE A 62 27.09 21.27 29.19
N LEU A 63 27.10 20.99 27.89
CA LEU A 63 28.26 21.24 27.03
C LEU A 63 28.54 22.74 26.80
N ARG A 64 27.51 23.59 26.91
CA ARG A 64 27.60 25.04 26.67
C ARG A 64 27.94 25.82 27.94
N GLU A 65 27.48 25.38 29.09
CA GLU A 65 27.85 25.96 30.38
C GLU A 65 29.26 25.51 30.77
N GLU A 66 30.23 26.42 30.71
CA GLU A 66 31.61 26.15 31.12
C GLU A 66 31.70 26.01 32.65
N HIS A 67 31.25 24.87 33.17
CA HIS A 67 31.36 24.62 34.60
C HIS A 67 32.80 24.24 34.95
N PRO A 68 33.46 24.93 35.91
CA PRO A 68 34.86 24.67 36.30
C PRO A 68 35.14 23.27 36.87
N ARG A 69 34.12 22.40 36.97
CA ARG A 69 34.21 21.02 37.47
C ARG A 69 34.28 19.98 36.35
N PHE A 70 34.00 20.35 35.10
CA PHE A 70 34.10 19.46 33.95
C PHE A 70 35.45 19.64 33.27
N GLY A 71 36.34 18.65 33.44
CA GLY A 71 37.60 18.59 32.73
C GLY A 71 37.40 18.30 31.23
N GLU A 72 38.46 18.49 30.45
CA GLU A 72 38.46 18.30 28.99
C GLU A 72 38.03 16.88 28.59
N ALA A 73 38.51 15.86 29.32
CA ALA A 73 38.12 14.47 29.12
C ALA A 73 36.60 14.24 29.30
N THR A 74 35.96 14.85 30.31
CA THR A 74 34.51 14.69 30.54
C THR A 74 33.70 15.33 29.42
N ARG A 75 34.18 16.43 28.82
CA ARG A 75 33.52 17.06 27.68
C ARG A 75 33.54 16.20 26.42
N ILE A 76 34.60 15.41 26.21
CA ILE A 76 34.68 14.45 25.10
C ILE A 76 33.56 13.41 25.22
N TYR A 77 33.43 12.76 26.39
CA TYR A 77 32.37 11.77 26.62
C TYR A 77 30.95 12.35 26.52
N LEU A 78 30.75 13.60 26.96
CA LEU A 78 29.44 14.28 26.83
C LEU A 78 29.11 14.64 25.38
N ARG A 79 30.12 14.95 24.56
CA ARG A 79 29.94 15.20 23.13
C ARG A 79 29.58 13.92 22.38
N ASP A 80 30.25 12.82 22.70
CA ASP A 80 29.95 11.49 22.15
C ASP A 80 28.49 11.09 22.43
N ALA A 81 28.07 11.22 23.70
CA ALA A 81 26.67 11.04 24.10
C ALA A 81 25.71 11.96 23.34
N GLN A 82 26.08 13.21 23.09
CA GLN A 82 25.27 14.14 22.29
C GLN A 82 25.15 13.66 20.83
N ASP A 83 26.25 13.22 20.22
CA ASP A 83 26.28 12.71 18.86
C ASP A 83 25.41 11.44 18.73
N HIS A 84 25.47 10.53 19.72
CA HIS A 84 24.57 9.37 19.80
C HIS A 84 23.08 9.77 19.87
N THR A 85 22.73 10.81 20.65
CA THR A 85 21.34 11.30 20.65
C THR A 85 20.89 11.87 19.32
N PHE A 86 21.78 12.55 18.58
CA PHE A 86 21.46 13.04 17.24
C PHE A 86 21.21 11.88 16.27
N GLN A 87 22.07 10.86 16.31
CA GLN A 87 21.93 9.67 15.49
C GLN A 87 20.60 8.96 15.75
N LEU A 88 20.22 8.76 17.01
CA LEU A 88 18.94 8.14 17.37
C LEU A 88 17.74 8.95 16.86
N ILE A 89 17.77 10.28 16.99
CA ILE A 89 16.69 11.14 16.50
C ILE A 89 16.56 11.01 14.97
N ASP A 90 17.67 10.99 14.25
CA ASP A 90 17.70 10.86 12.79
C ASP A 90 17.16 9.49 12.33
N MET A 91 17.54 8.40 13.01
CA MET A 91 17.00 7.07 12.75
C MET A 91 15.48 7.01 12.98
N ILE A 92 15.00 7.57 14.09
CA ILE A 92 13.56 7.62 14.39
C ILE A 92 12.81 8.40 13.32
N GLU A 93 13.39 9.50 12.84
CA GLU A 93 12.79 10.34 11.82
C GLU A 93 12.70 9.61 10.47
N THR A 94 13.78 8.93 10.09
CA THR A 94 13.87 8.06 8.90
C THR A 94 12.81 6.97 8.94
N TYR A 95 12.69 6.24 10.05
CA TYR A 95 11.68 5.19 10.22
C TYR A 95 10.25 5.74 10.19
N ARG A 96 10.03 6.97 10.65
CA ARG A 96 8.72 7.61 10.56
C ARG A 96 8.37 8.00 9.12
N GLU A 97 9.34 8.43 8.33
CA GLU A 97 9.16 8.69 6.90
C GLU A 97 8.83 7.41 6.15
N ILE A 98 9.59 6.34 6.38
CA ILE A 98 9.33 5.01 5.84
C ILE A 98 7.92 4.54 6.21
N ALA A 99 7.54 4.60 7.49
CA ALA A 99 6.20 4.23 7.95
C ALA A 99 5.09 5.02 7.24
N THR A 100 5.34 6.29 6.90
CA THR A 100 4.37 7.10 6.16
C THR A 100 4.29 6.65 4.70
N GLY A 101 5.43 6.37 4.06
CA GLY A 101 5.49 5.79 2.72
C GLY A 101 4.78 4.45 2.61
N LEU A 102 4.88 3.59 3.64
CA LEU A 102 4.18 2.29 3.67
C LEU A 102 2.65 2.46 3.67
N VAL A 103 2.12 3.47 4.36
CA VAL A 103 0.67 3.77 4.31
C VAL A 103 0.25 4.17 2.89
N ASP A 104 1.06 5.01 2.22
CA ASP A 104 0.77 5.44 0.85
C ASP A 104 0.83 4.27 -0.15
N ILE A 105 1.82 3.38 0.00
CA ILE A 105 1.93 2.14 -0.79
C ILE A 105 0.70 1.26 -0.57
N PHE A 106 0.28 1.07 0.68
CA PHE A 106 -0.91 0.29 1.00
C PHE A 106 -2.17 0.86 0.32
N LEU A 107 -2.39 2.18 0.41
CA LEU A 107 -3.55 2.83 -0.22
C LEU A 107 -3.52 2.70 -1.74
N SER A 108 -2.33 2.80 -2.34
CA SER A 108 -2.12 2.58 -3.77
C SER A 108 -2.45 1.14 -4.18
N ALA A 109 -1.96 0.15 -3.42
CA ALA A 109 -2.24 -1.27 -3.66
C ALA A 109 -3.74 -1.58 -3.56
N GLN A 110 -4.43 -1.03 -2.54
CA GLN A 110 -5.87 -1.19 -2.38
C GLN A 110 -6.65 -0.57 -3.54
N SER A 111 -6.26 0.62 -3.99
CA SER A 111 -6.87 1.29 -5.14
C SER A 111 -6.69 0.48 -6.43
N ASN A 112 -5.49 -0.07 -6.66
CA ASN A 112 -5.19 -0.94 -7.80
C ASN A 112 -6.06 -2.19 -7.77
N ARG A 113 -6.20 -2.85 -6.62
CA ARG A 113 -7.07 -4.02 -6.45
C ARG A 113 -8.54 -3.67 -6.74
N MET A 114 -9.02 -2.52 -6.26
CA MET A 114 -10.38 -2.07 -6.57
C MET A 114 -10.56 -1.82 -8.07
N ASN A 115 -9.57 -1.23 -8.73
CA ASN A 115 -9.58 -1.02 -10.17
C ASN A 115 -9.62 -2.35 -10.93
N GLU A 116 -8.84 -3.36 -10.52
CA GLU A 116 -8.88 -4.71 -11.09
C GLU A 116 -10.26 -5.36 -10.93
N VAL A 117 -10.84 -5.32 -9.73
CA VAL A 117 -12.18 -5.88 -9.48
C VAL A 117 -13.24 -5.19 -10.34
N MET A 118 -13.21 -3.86 -10.44
CA MET A 118 -14.12 -3.08 -11.26
C MET A 118 -13.95 -3.36 -12.76
N GLN A 119 -12.71 -3.57 -13.21
CA GLN A 119 -12.43 -3.97 -14.59
C GLN A 119 -13.00 -5.34 -14.91
N VAL A 120 -12.82 -6.34 -14.02
CA VAL A 120 -13.38 -7.69 -14.20
C VAL A 120 -14.90 -7.64 -14.25
N LEU A 121 -15.55 -6.93 -13.33
CA LEU A 121 -17.01 -6.78 -13.32
C LEU A 121 -17.51 -6.09 -14.61
N THR A 122 -16.86 -4.99 -15.02
CA THR A 122 -17.19 -4.26 -16.25
C THR A 122 -17.03 -5.13 -17.49
N LEU A 123 -15.99 -5.96 -17.54
CA LEU A 123 -15.74 -6.87 -18.65
C LEU A 123 -16.87 -7.89 -18.77
N ILE A 124 -17.24 -8.54 -17.66
CA ILE A 124 -18.35 -9.50 -17.61
C ILE A 124 -19.64 -8.79 -18.06
N ALA A 125 -19.95 -7.63 -17.48
CA ALA A 125 -21.16 -6.88 -17.81
C ALA A 125 -21.22 -6.47 -19.30
N THR A 126 -20.11 -5.99 -19.87
CA THR A 126 -20.06 -5.55 -21.28
C THR A 126 -20.33 -6.69 -22.26
N ILE A 127 -19.94 -7.93 -21.91
CA ILE A 127 -20.24 -9.12 -22.71
C ILE A 127 -21.70 -9.55 -22.50
N PHE A 128 -22.17 -9.63 -21.25
CA PHE A 128 -23.49 -10.17 -20.96
C PHE A 128 -24.65 -9.24 -21.30
N ILE A 129 -24.51 -7.91 -21.16
CA ILE A 129 -25.59 -6.95 -21.43
C ILE A 129 -26.15 -7.05 -22.86
N PRO A 130 -25.34 -6.95 -23.94
CA PRO A 130 -25.86 -7.07 -25.31
C PRO A 130 -26.39 -8.47 -25.61
N LEU A 131 -25.78 -9.52 -25.06
CA LEU A 131 -26.26 -10.90 -25.23
C LEU A 131 -27.62 -11.11 -24.55
N THR A 132 -27.77 -10.62 -23.32
CA THR A 132 -29.02 -10.69 -22.57
C THR A 132 -30.10 -9.84 -23.22
N PHE A 133 -29.74 -8.70 -23.81
CA PHE A 133 -30.67 -7.88 -24.59
C PHE A 133 -31.21 -8.66 -25.80
N ILE A 134 -30.34 -9.34 -26.57
CA ILE A 134 -30.76 -10.17 -27.70
C ILE A 134 -31.70 -11.29 -27.23
N VAL A 135 -31.31 -12.03 -26.18
CA VAL A 135 -32.16 -13.09 -25.60
C VAL A 135 -33.48 -12.52 -25.11
N GLY A 136 -33.47 -11.36 -24.46
CA GLY A 136 -34.65 -10.67 -23.98
C GLY A 136 -35.60 -10.31 -25.12
N VAL A 137 -35.07 -9.75 -26.22
CA VAL A 137 -35.86 -9.42 -27.42
C VAL A 137 -36.52 -10.67 -28.01
N TYR A 138 -35.77 -11.77 -28.17
CA TYR A 138 -36.30 -13.03 -28.69
C TYR A 138 -37.20 -13.78 -27.69
N GLY A 139 -37.12 -13.47 -26.40
CA GLY A 139 -38.00 -13.97 -25.35
C GLY A 139 -39.32 -13.23 -25.24
N MET A 140 -39.50 -12.11 -25.95
CA MET A 140 -40.78 -11.42 -26.02
C MET A 140 -41.73 -12.18 -26.96
N ASN A 141 -42.95 -12.49 -26.49
CA ASN A 141 -43.98 -13.21 -27.25
C ASN A 141 -44.59 -12.35 -28.39
N PHE A 142 -43.79 -11.96 -29.38
CA PHE A 142 -44.32 -11.30 -30.58
C PHE A 142 -44.89 -12.33 -31.56
N VAL A 143 -46.11 -12.08 -32.02
CA VAL A 143 -46.88 -12.97 -32.92
C VAL A 143 -46.33 -12.94 -34.37
N ASP A 144 -45.75 -11.82 -34.80
CA ASP A 144 -45.19 -11.62 -36.15
C ASP A 144 -43.69 -11.24 -36.07
N MET A 145 -42.83 -12.21 -35.76
CA MET A 145 -41.38 -12.09 -36.00
C MET A 145 -41.04 -12.73 -37.36
N PRO A 146 -40.66 -11.96 -38.39
CA PRO A 146 -40.30 -12.52 -39.69
C PRO A 146 -39.06 -13.44 -39.62
N GLU A 147 -38.17 -13.27 -38.62
CA GLU A 147 -37.02 -14.17 -38.43
C GLU A 147 -37.39 -15.57 -37.92
N LEU A 148 -38.56 -15.74 -37.28
CA LEU A 148 -39.00 -17.00 -36.67
C LEU A 148 -39.41 -18.05 -37.71
N HIS A 149 -39.86 -17.59 -38.89
CA HIS A 149 -40.28 -18.43 -40.01
C HIS A 149 -39.08 -18.93 -40.84
N TRP A 150 -37.87 -18.43 -40.57
CA TRP A 150 -36.66 -18.83 -41.27
C TRP A 150 -35.99 -19.99 -40.54
N ARG A 151 -35.84 -21.14 -41.22
CA ARG A 151 -35.17 -22.35 -40.68
C ARG A 151 -33.77 -22.10 -40.10
N TRP A 152 -33.10 -21.01 -40.50
CA TRP A 152 -31.75 -20.65 -40.07
C TRP A 152 -31.71 -19.45 -39.10
N GLY A 153 -32.85 -18.87 -38.72
CA GLY A 153 -32.91 -17.70 -37.84
C GLY A 153 -32.29 -17.96 -36.46
N TYR A 154 -32.67 -19.05 -35.81
CA TYR A 154 -32.13 -19.42 -34.49
C TYR A 154 -30.62 -19.71 -34.51
N PRO A 155 -30.07 -20.53 -35.43
CA PRO A 155 -28.62 -20.68 -35.60
C PRO A 155 -27.88 -19.37 -35.92
N ALA A 156 -28.46 -18.50 -36.76
CA ALA A 156 -27.85 -17.23 -37.13
C ALA A 156 -27.72 -16.26 -35.94
N VAL A 157 -28.74 -16.20 -35.07
CA VAL A 157 -28.71 -15.40 -33.84
C VAL A 157 -27.67 -15.91 -32.85
N LEU A 158 -27.58 -17.23 -32.66
CA LEU A 158 -26.53 -17.83 -31.83
C LEU A 158 -25.13 -17.52 -32.37
N LEU A 159 -24.94 -17.57 -33.69
CA LEU A 159 -23.67 -17.22 -34.33
C LEU A 159 -23.35 -15.74 -34.14
N LEU A 160 -24.33 -14.85 -34.30
CA LEU A 160 -24.18 -13.41 -34.05
C LEU A 160 -23.79 -13.13 -32.59
N MET A 161 -24.47 -13.77 -31.63
CA MET A 161 -24.15 -13.67 -30.21
C MET A 161 -22.72 -14.15 -29.91
N ALA A 162 -22.33 -15.30 -30.45
CA ALA A 162 -20.97 -15.82 -30.32
C ALA A 162 -19.93 -14.87 -30.93
N LEU A 163 -20.24 -14.27 -32.08
CA LEU A 163 -19.37 -13.29 -32.76
C LEU A 163 -19.20 -12.03 -31.92
N ILE A 164 -20.28 -11.47 -31.35
CA ILE A 164 -20.23 -10.30 -30.48
C ILE A 164 -19.37 -10.59 -29.24
N ALA A 165 -19.61 -11.73 -28.58
CA ALA A 165 -18.81 -12.15 -27.43
C ALA A 165 -17.33 -12.29 -27.78
N LEU A 166 -17.01 -12.90 -28.93
CA LEU A 166 -15.64 -13.08 -29.40
C LEU A 166 -14.97 -11.75 -29.71
N VAL A 167 -15.64 -10.85 -30.44
CA VAL A 167 -15.11 -9.52 -30.81
C VAL A 167 -14.82 -8.69 -29.57
N LEU A 168 -15.76 -8.63 -28.62
CA LEU A 168 -15.57 -7.89 -27.37
C LEU A 168 -14.40 -8.49 -26.57
N THR A 169 -14.36 -9.81 -26.41
CA THR A 169 -13.26 -10.48 -25.68
C THR A 169 -11.90 -10.21 -26.32
N LEU A 170 -11.79 -10.30 -27.66
CA LEU A 170 -10.55 -10.01 -28.38
C LEU A 170 -10.16 -8.53 -28.28
N TRP A 171 -11.12 -7.62 -28.34
CA TRP A 171 -10.88 -6.18 -28.17
C TRP A 171 -10.34 -5.85 -26.78
N PHE A 172 -10.95 -6.41 -25.72
CA PHE A 172 -10.47 -6.27 -24.34
C PHE A 172 -9.08 -6.88 -24.15
N ARG A 173 -8.80 -8.04 -24.79
CA ARG A 173 -7.49 -8.68 -24.74
C ARG A 173 -6.43 -7.82 -25.41
N ARG A 174 -6.75 -7.19 -26.55
CA ARG A 174 -5.84 -6.29 -27.26
C ARG A 174 -5.57 -4.99 -26.51
N LYS A 175 -6.55 -4.52 -25.72
CA LYS A 175 -6.37 -3.37 -24.83
C LYS A 175 -5.55 -3.67 -23.57
N GLY A 176 -5.18 -4.92 -23.34
CA GLY A 176 -4.38 -5.35 -22.19
C GLY A 176 -5.19 -5.58 -20.91
N TRP A 177 -6.53 -5.59 -20.98
CA TRP A 177 -7.40 -5.66 -19.80
C TRP A 177 -7.63 -7.10 -19.31
N LEU A 178 -7.30 -8.10 -20.14
CA LEU A 178 -7.39 -9.54 -19.81
C LEU A 178 -6.04 -10.16 -19.41
N GLY A 179 -4.99 -9.35 -19.27
CA GLY A 179 -3.70 -9.77 -18.74
C GLY A 179 -3.52 -9.20 -17.35
N GLY A 180 -3.96 -9.95 -16.33
CA GLY A 180 -3.65 -9.63 -14.94
C GLY A 180 -2.14 -9.48 -14.72
N GLY A 181 -1.82 -8.66 -13.72
CA GLY A 181 -0.49 -8.21 -13.30
C GLY A 181 0.69 -9.14 -13.55
N GLY A 182 1.79 -8.55 -14.02
CA GLY A 182 3.08 -9.21 -14.12
C GLY A 182 3.83 -8.90 -15.40
N ARG A 183 4.08 -7.63 -15.70
CA ARG A 183 5.19 -7.22 -16.57
C ARG A 183 5.49 -5.73 -16.43
N ARG A 184 6.14 -5.39 -15.33
CA ARG A 184 7.41 -4.63 -15.22
C ARG A 184 7.55 -4.06 -13.82
#